data_AF-A0A142WV33-F1
#
_entry.id   AF-A0A142WV33-F1
#
_cell.length_a   1.000
_cell.length_b   1.000
_cell.length_c   1.000
_cell.angle_alpha   90.00
_cell.angle_beta   90.00
_cell.angle_gamma   90.00
#
_symmetry.space_group_name_H-M   'P 1'
#
loop_
_entity.id
_entity.type
_entity.pdbx_description
1 polymer ?
#
loop_
_entity_poly.entity_id
_entity_poly.type
_entity_poly.pdbx_seq_one_letter_code
_entity_poly.pdbx_strand_id
1 'polypeptide(L)' 'MLVLSRKPGESLLIDGRIRITVLGCGSRARIGIEAPADVQIVRSEIAFDFSPEILTGHEAVSGSALSAPRLREVS' A
#
# COMPACT_ATOMS: atom_id res chain seq x y z
N MET A 1 -10.28 12.33 11.15
CA MET A 1 -9.02 13.10 11.26
C MET A 1 -8.61 13.15 12.73
N LEU A 2 -7.42 12.67 13.07
CA LEU A 2 -6.85 12.73 14.43
C LEU A 2 -5.73 13.80 14.43
N VAL A 3 -5.71 14.68 15.42
CA VAL A 3 -4.75 15.80 15.48
C VAL A 3 -3.85 15.65 16.71
N LEU A 4 -2.54 15.60 16.48
CA LEU A 4 -1.53 15.45 17.53
C LEU A 4 -0.37 16.42 17.27
N SER A 5 0.09 17.12 18.30
CA SER A 5 1.27 17.98 18.24
C SER A 5 2.49 17.20 18.71
N ARG A 6 3.52 17.11 17.87
CA ARG A 6 4.77 16.40 18.15
C ARG A 6 5.97 17.35 18.06
N LYS A 7 6.92 17.19 18.98
CA LYS A 7 8.23 17.87 18.91
C LYS A 7 9.22 17.08 18.03
N PRO A 8 10.29 17.71 17.53
CA PRO A 8 11.39 16.98 16.89
C PRO A 8 11.91 15.86 17.78
N GLY A 9 12.09 14.67 17.21
CA GLY A 9 12.48 13.44 17.89
C GLY A 9 11.30 12.59 18.39
N GLU A 10 10.07 13.12 18.42
CA GLU A 10 8.91 12.33 18.81
C GLU A 10 8.35 11.54 17.61
N SER A 11 7.83 10.34 17.91
CA SER A 11 7.21 9.47 16.92
C SER A 11 5.78 9.09 17.31
N LEU A 12 4.98 8.76 16.30
CA LEU A 12 3.66 8.13 16.43
C LEU A 12 3.68 6.80 15.69
N LEU A 13 2.86 5.85 16.15
CA LEU A 13 2.74 4.51 15.59
C LEU A 13 1.32 4.30 15.09
N ILE A 14 1.19 3.85 13.84
CA ILE A 14 -0.09 3.52 13.19
C ILE A 14 -0.09 2.01 12.94
N ASP A 15 -1.16 1.35 13.38
CA ASP A 15 -1.37 -0.10 13.22
C ASP A 15 -0.20 -0.98 13.71
N GLY A 16 0.59 -0.48 14.67
CA GLY A 16 1.76 -1.18 15.20
C GLY A 16 2.94 -1.35 14.24
N ARG A 17 2.77 -1.03 12.95
CA ARG A 17 3.70 -1.37 11.86
C ARG A 17 4.24 -0.15 11.13
N ILE A 18 3.55 0.99 11.18
CA ILE A 18 3.96 2.22 10.52
C ILE A 18 4.39 3.22 11.59
N ARG A 19 5.64 3.65 11.57
CA ARG A 19 6.19 4.67 12.46
C ARG A 19 6.37 5.97 11.70
N ILE A 20 5.79 7.04 12.22
CA ILE A 20 6.01 8.39 11.70
C ILE A 20 6.79 9.18 12.75
N THR A 21 7.95 9.70 12.37
CA THR A 21 8.87 10.43 13.26
C THR A 21 9.03 11.85 12.77
N VAL A 22 8.85 12.83 13.67
CA VAL A 22 9.16 14.22 13.35
C VAL A 22 10.65 14.42 13.50
N LEU A 23 11.38 14.54 12.39
CA LEU A 23 12.84 14.73 12.41
C LEU A 23 13.23 16.17 12.71
N GLY A 24 12.36 17.13 12.41
CA GLY A 24 12.61 18.54 12.65
C GLY A 24 11.45 19.41 12.20
N CYS A 25 11.29 20.56 12.86
CA CYS A 25 10.28 21.56 12.51
C CYS A 25 10.94 22.94 12.38
N GLY A 26 10.70 23.60 11.25
CA GLY A 26 11.08 24.99 10.98
C GLY A 26 9.97 25.63 10.14
N SER A 27 10.32 26.20 8.98
CA SER A 27 9.32 26.60 7.97
C SER A 27 8.63 25.41 7.28
N ARG A 28 9.31 24.25 7.25
CA ARG A 28 8.77 22.98 6.78
C ARG A 28 9.06 21.91 7.83
N ALA A 29 8.15 20.95 7.98
CA ALA A 29 8.38 19.78 8.80
C ALA A 29 9.19 18.75 8.00
N ARG A 30 10.19 18.15 8.65
CA ARG A 30 10.86 16.94 8.16
C ARG A 30 10.21 15.76 8.85
N ILE A 31 9.62 14.87 8.06
CA ILE A 31 8.89 13.70 8.55
C ILE A 31 9.61 12.47 8.02
N GLY A 32 10.05 11.60 8.94
CA GLY A 32 10.48 10.24 8.63
C GLY A 32 9.28 9.32 8.69
N ILE A 33 9.14 8.43 7.71
CA ILE A 33 8.10 7.41 7.67
C ILE A 33 8.78 6.07 7.49
N GLU A 34 8.60 5.17 8.44
CA GLU A 34 9.04 3.79 8.38
C GLU A 34 7.78 2.92 8.28
N ALA A 35 7.69 2.14 7.21
CA ALA A 35 6.58 1.23 6.96
C ALA A 35 7.13 -0.04 6.30
N PRO A 36 6.42 -1.17 6.43
CA PRO A 36 6.79 -2.39 5.71
C PRO A 36 6.59 -2.23 4.20
N ALA A 37 7.22 -3.12 3.41
CA ALA A 37 7.32 -2.98 1.96
C ALA A 37 5.97 -3.08 1.19
N ASP A 38 4.94 -3.65 1.83
CA ASP A 38 3.58 -3.73 1.29
C ASP A 38 2.83 -2.38 1.37
N VAL A 39 3.33 -1.42 2.16
CA VAL A 39 2.70 -0.11 2.33
C VAL A 39 3.35 0.92 1.41
N GLN A 40 2.60 1.36 0.40
CA GLN A 40 3.04 2.40 -0.50
C GLN A 40 2.98 3.78 0.17
N ILE A 41 4.10 4.52 0.14
CA ILE A 41 4.21 5.89 0.65
C ILE A 41 4.44 6.84 -0.52
N VAL A 42 3.51 7.76 -0.75
CA VAL A 42 3.60 8.77 -1.83
C VAL A 42 3.32 10.15 -1.27
N ARG A 43 3.86 11.17 -1.95
CA ARG A 43 3.53 12.57 -1.68
C ARG A 43 2.13 12.84 -2.23
N SER A 44 1.28 13.54 -1.46
CA SER A 44 -0.13 13.73 -1.81
C SER A 44 -0.33 14.41 -3.17
N GLU A 45 0.57 15.29 -3.57
CA GLU A 45 0.53 15.96 -4.87
C GLU A 45 0.88 15.06 -6.06
N ILE A 46 1.47 13.89 -5.81
CA ILE A 46 1.78 12.85 -6.81
C ILE A 46 0.72 11.74 -6.78
N ALA A 47 -0.03 11.62 -5.69
CA ALA A 47 -0.99 10.55 -5.47
C ALA A 47 -2.17 10.55 -6.47
N PHE A 48 -2.38 11.62 -7.23
CA PHE A 48 -3.50 11.74 -8.17
C PHE A 48 -3.43 10.71 -9.32
N ASP A 49 -2.25 10.15 -9.61
CA ASP A 49 -2.06 9.13 -10.64
C ASP A 49 -2.27 7.69 -10.15
N PHE A 50 -2.51 7.50 -8.84
CA PHE A 50 -2.62 6.18 -8.22
C PHE A 50 -4.04 5.93 -7.72
N SER A 51 -4.87 5.36 -8.60
CA SER A 51 -6.17 4.79 -8.25
C SER A 51 -5.98 3.66 -7.21
N PRO A 52 -6.82 3.57 -6.16
CA PRO A 52 -6.71 2.52 -5.14
C PRO A 52 -7.08 1.10 -5.62
N GLU A 53 -7.26 0.87 -6.93
CA GLU A 53 -7.72 -0.43 -7.46
C GLU A 53 -6.65 -1.55 -7.43
N ILE A 54 -5.36 -1.21 -7.30
CA ILE A 54 -4.27 -2.20 -7.46
C ILE A 54 -4.03 -3.08 -6.22
N LEU A 55 -4.71 -2.84 -5.08
CA LEU A 55 -4.57 -3.68 -3.87
C LEU A 55 -5.59 -4.82 -3.74
N THR A 56 -6.44 -5.05 -4.76
CA THR A 56 -7.37 -6.19 -4.80
C THR A 56 -6.87 -7.34 -5.68
N GLY A 57 -5.56 -7.57 -5.67
CA GLY A 57 -4.90 -8.56 -6.52
C GLY A 57 -4.20 -9.64 -5.72
N HIS A 58 -4.93 -10.47 -4.96
CA HIS A 58 -4.41 -11.80 -4.62
C HIS A 58 -5.50 -12.87 -4.48
N GLU A 59 -5.44 -13.79 -5.46
CA GLU A 59 -5.82 -15.20 -5.45
C GLU A 59 -7.29 -15.64 -5.56
N ALA A 60 -7.70 -15.88 -6.82
CA ALA A 60 -8.44 -17.09 -7.16
C ALA A 60 -7.59 -17.95 -8.12
N VAL A 61 -6.47 -18.48 -7.63
CA VAL A 61 -5.89 -19.69 -8.22
C VAL A 61 -6.50 -20.87 -7.48
N SER A 62 -7.47 -21.53 -8.10
CA SER A 62 -7.85 -22.89 -7.75
C SER A 62 -7.96 -23.72 -9.02
N GLY A 63 -6.99 -24.62 -9.17
CA GLY A 63 -7.28 -25.96 -9.68
C GLY A 63 -7.39 -26.08 -11.19
N SER A 64 -6.24 -26.32 -11.81
CA SER A 64 -6.14 -27.13 -13.02
C SER A 64 -6.92 -28.43 -12.88
N ALA A 65 -7.86 -28.69 -13.78
CA ALA A 65 -8.29 -30.04 -14.12
C ALA A 65 -8.39 -30.12 -15.65
N LEU A 66 -7.32 -30.67 -16.23
CA LEU A 66 -7.34 -31.22 -17.56
C LEU A 66 -8.53 -32.17 -17.72
N SER A 67 -9.38 -31.93 -18.71
CA SER A 67 -10.12 -33.00 -19.37
C SER A 67 -10.40 -32.60 -20.82
N ALA A 68 -9.47 -32.98 -21.70
CA ALA A 68 -9.81 -33.36 -23.07
C ALA A 68 -10.26 -34.84 -23.01
N PRO A 69 -11.20 -35.34 -23.85
CA PRO A 69 -10.89 -35.48 -25.28
C PRO A 69 -12.07 -35.35 -26.29
N ARG A 70 -11.68 -35.04 -27.53
CA ARG A 70 -12.18 -35.47 -28.87
C ARG A 70 -13.69 -35.71 -29.10
N LEU A 71 -14.24 -35.05 -30.14
CA LEU A 71 -14.52 -35.68 -31.45
C LEU A 71 -14.95 -34.62 -32.49
N ARG A 72 -14.50 -34.85 -33.73
CA ARG A 72 -14.91 -34.15 -34.97
C ARG A 72 -16.41 -34.28 -35.17
N GLU A 73 -17.06 -33.22 -35.64
CA GLU A 73 -18.06 -33.37 -36.70
C GLU A 73 -17.84 -32.34 -37.80
N VAL A 74 -18.01 -32.84 -39.01
CA VAL A 74 -17.76 -32.23 -40.31
C VAL A 74 -19.13 -31.87 -40.87
N SER A 75 -19.26 -30.72 -41.52
CA SER A 75 -20.27 -30.51 -42.57
C SER A 75 -19.71 -29.53 -43.59
#